data_AF-G7K2A6-F1
#
_entry.id   AF-G7K2A6-F1
#
_cell.length_a   1.000
_cell.length_b   1.000
_cell.length_c   1.000
_cell.angle_alpha   90.00
_cell.angle_beta   90.00
_cell.angle_gamma   90.00
#
_symmetry.space_group_name_H-M   'P 1'
#
loop_
_entity.id
_entity.type
_entity.pdbx_description
1 polymer ?
#
loop_
_entity_poly.entity_id
_entity_poly.type
_entity_poly.pdbx_seq_one_letter_code
_entity_poly.pdbx_strand_id
1 'polypeptide(L)'
;MSCADAKRLVGMRFSDSFVKKYIFHWPFEIVPEDDKAMIAVNYMGEMKKLYPEEISAMVITRMKDTAAAMTYGLKHKFISVKNVLVVDLGGGTLDVSLVSMDVNSFTVKSTYGNQHLGGQDFTNTMVNHLIKELRNKNIKCDLNVSLKVIRRVKTVCEEAKIILSTAEKAEIHLDTLCNGICES
;
A
#
# COMPACT_ATOMS: atom_id res chain seq x y z
N MET A 1 5.48 1.03 10.66
CA MET A 1 4.98 2.33 10.17
C MET A 1 4.75 2.22 8.68
N SER A 2 3.52 2.44 8.20
CA SER A 2 3.28 2.54 6.76
C SER A 2 3.81 3.92 6.31
N CYS A 3 4.65 3.98 5.28
CA CYS A 3 5.17 5.26 4.77
C CYS A 3 4.06 6.09 4.07
N ALA A 4 2.99 5.44 3.64
CA ALA A 4 1.86 6.06 2.96
C ALA A 4 1.10 7.02 3.87
N ASP A 5 0.99 6.72 5.17
CA ASP A 5 0.25 7.57 6.11
C ASP A 5 1.07 8.79 6.56
N ALA A 6 2.39 8.69 6.63
CA ALA A 6 3.27 9.84 6.92
C ALA A 6 3.21 10.90 5.81
N LYS A 7 3.08 10.48 4.53
CA LYS A 7 2.94 11.43 3.39
C LYS A 7 1.71 12.34 3.53
N ARG A 8 0.64 11.90 4.21
CA ARG A 8 -0.57 12.70 4.43
C ARG A 8 -0.38 13.85 5.41
N LEU A 9 0.73 13.88 6.14
CA LEU A 9 1.04 14.89 7.18
C LEU A 9 2.06 15.94 6.72
N VAL A 10 2.68 15.73 5.56
CA VAL A 10 3.69 16.63 4.99
C VAL A 10 3.11 18.05 4.85
N GLY A 11 3.80 19.03 5.44
CA GLY A 11 3.37 20.44 5.44
C GLY A 11 2.13 20.79 6.28
N MET A 12 1.54 19.86 7.04
CA MET A 12 0.35 20.13 7.85
C MET A 12 0.69 20.73 9.22
N ARG A 13 -0.23 21.55 9.75
CA ARG A 13 -0.16 22.02 11.13
C ARG A 13 -0.86 21.05 12.07
N PHE A 14 -0.37 20.94 13.30
CA PHE A 14 -1.01 20.16 14.34
C PHE A 14 -2.41 20.68 14.67
N SER A 15 -2.62 22.00 14.51
CA SER A 15 -3.92 22.65 14.67
C SER A 15 -4.94 22.30 13.58
N ASP A 16 -4.52 21.77 12.42
CA ASP A 16 -5.43 21.52 11.30
C ASP A 16 -6.51 20.48 11.67
N SER A 17 -7.75 20.76 11.28
CA SER A 17 -8.93 19.95 11.62
C SER A 17 -8.82 18.51 11.13
N PHE A 18 -8.14 18.30 10.00
CA PHE A 18 -7.81 16.98 9.49
C PHE A 18 -6.88 16.22 10.44
N VAL A 19 -5.77 16.83 10.85
CA VAL A 19 -4.81 16.19 11.77
C VAL A 19 -5.51 15.80 13.07
N LYS A 20 -6.26 16.72 13.69
CA LYS A 20 -7.01 16.45 14.93
C LYS A 20 -8.05 15.33 14.79
N LYS A 21 -8.69 15.22 13.63
CA LYS A 21 -9.71 14.19 13.37
C LYS A 21 -9.11 12.80 13.18
N TYR A 22 -7.93 12.71 12.57
CA TYR A 22 -7.32 11.44 12.18
C TYR A 22 -6.17 10.99 13.10
N ILE A 23 -5.77 11.81 14.08
CA ILE A 23 -4.66 11.53 15.00
C ILE A 23 -4.77 10.16 15.69
N PHE A 24 -5.98 9.75 16.07
CA PHE A 24 -6.25 8.48 16.75
C PHE A 24 -6.30 7.25 15.82
N HIS A 25 -6.35 7.47 14.51
CA HIS A 25 -6.42 6.41 13.52
C HIS A 25 -5.04 6.00 12.99
N TRP A 26 -4.01 6.79 13.27
CA TRP A 26 -2.65 6.47 12.87
C TRP A 26 -1.96 5.56 13.91
N PRO A 27 -1.12 4.62 13.46
CA PRO A 27 -0.42 3.68 14.34
C PRO A 27 0.82 4.29 15.01
N PHE A 28 0.94 5.61 15.03
CA PHE A 28 2.08 6.36 15.57
C PHE A 28 1.58 7.65 16.23
N GLU A 29 2.32 8.11 17.22
CA GLU A 29 1.97 9.32 17.96
C GLU A 29 2.34 10.57 17.14
N ILE A 30 1.42 11.54 17.09
CA ILE A 30 1.69 12.86 16.51
C ILE A 30 1.74 13.87 17.64
N VAL A 31 2.78 14.68 17.63
CA VAL A 31 3.04 15.70 18.64
C VAL A 31 3.21 17.07 17.97
N PRO A 32 2.79 18.16 18.63
CA PRO A 32 3.03 19.50 18.13
C PRO A 32 4.48 19.94 18.39
N GLU A 33 5.05 20.69 17.44
CA GLU A 33 6.28 21.47 17.60
C GLU A 33 6.15 22.75 16.77
N ASP A 34 6.07 23.91 17.42
CA ASP A 34 5.75 25.20 16.78
C ASP A 34 4.53 25.14 15.84
N ASP A 35 3.47 24.46 16.31
CA ASP A 35 2.23 24.14 15.57
C ASP A 35 2.41 23.27 14.32
N LYS A 36 3.59 22.71 14.07
CA LYS A 36 3.80 21.70 13.04
C LYS A 36 3.45 20.31 13.59
N ALA A 37 2.84 19.48 12.75
CA ALA A 37 2.55 18.10 13.10
C ALA A 37 3.81 17.22 12.92
N MET A 38 4.39 16.75 14.02
CA MET A 38 5.55 15.88 14.01
C MET A 38 5.19 14.47 14.48
N ILE A 39 5.93 13.47 14.03
CA ILE A 39 5.73 12.07 14.39
C ILE A 39 6.71 11.71 15.50
N ALA A 40 6.21 11.25 16.64
CA ALA A 40 7.03 10.78 17.75
C ALA A 40 7.26 9.27 17.63
N VAL A 41 8.52 8.85 17.71
CA VAL A 41 8.93 7.44 17.62
C VAL A 41 9.93 7.13 18.74
N ASN A 42 9.76 5.96 19.36
CA ASN A 42 10.79 5.41 20.24
C ASN A 42 11.85 4.72 19.36
N TYR A 43 13.07 5.22 19.41
CA TYR A 43 14.21 4.67 18.70
C TYR A 43 15.33 4.37 19.71
N MET A 44 15.66 3.07 19.84
CA MET A 44 16.70 2.59 20.76
C MET A 44 16.52 3.02 22.23
N GLY A 45 15.27 3.14 22.68
CA GLY A 45 14.93 3.53 24.06
C GLY A 45 14.80 5.04 24.26
N GLU A 46 15.10 5.85 23.23
CA GLU A 46 14.94 7.30 23.26
C GLU A 46 13.75 7.75 22.41
N MET A 47 12.94 8.67 22.95
CA MET A 47 11.87 9.31 22.20
C MET A 47 12.45 10.36 21.26
N LYS A 48 12.25 10.17 19.95
CA LYS A 48 12.63 11.12 18.90
C LYS A 48 11.39 11.67 18.22
N LYS A 49 11.42 12.96 17.89
CA LYS A 49 10.40 13.62 17.07
C LYS A 49 10.98 13.83 15.68
N LEU A 50 10.23 13.42 14.67
CA LEU A 50 10.65 13.54 13.27
C LEU A 50 9.57 14.25 12.47
N TYR A 51 9.99 15.07 11.54
CA TYR A 51 9.13 15.64 10.54
C TYR A 51 8.62 14.53 9.59
N PRO A 52 7.37 14.61 9.10
CA PRO A 52 6.87 13.68 8.09
C PRO A 52 7.77 13.58 6.85
N GLU A 53 8.43 14.68 6.48
CA GLU A 53 9.40 14.79 5.41
C GLU A 53 10.70 14.01 5.71
N GLU A 54 11.16 14.01 6.96
CA GLU A 54 12.34 13.24 7.38
C GLU A 54 12.06 11.74 7.32
N ILE A 55 10.87 11.30 7.72
CA ILE A 55 10.43 9.92 7.59
C ILE A 55 10.34 9.51 6.11
N SER A 56 9.79 10.40 5.27
CA SER A 56 9.74 10.19 3.82
C SER A 56 11.15 10.12 3.23
N ALA A 57 12.07 10.98 3.69
CA ALA A 57 13.47 10.98 3.29
C ALA A 57 14.20 9.71 3.75
N MET A 58 13.90 9.17 4.94
CA MET A 58 14.45 7.89 5.41
C MET A 58 13.99 6.72 4.52
N VAL A 59 12.76 6.74 4.00
CA VAL A 59 12.31 5.73 3.04
C VAL A 59 12.98 5.89 1.69
N ILE A 60 13.10 7.12 1.18
CA ILE A 60 13.88 7.40 -0.03
C ILE A 60 15.35 6.96 0.17
N THR A 61 15.90 7.17 1.37
CA THR A 61 17.26 6.76 1.73
C THR A 61 17.37 5.24 1.79
N ARG A 62 16.39 4.53 2.37
CA ARG A 62 16.35 3.06 2.30
C ARG A 62 16.21 2.53 0.88
N MET A 63 15.43 3.18 0.03
CA MET A 63 15.36 2.85 -1.39
C MET A 63 16.69 3.11 -2.09
N LYS A 64 17.38 4.21 -1.73
CA LYS A 64 18.74 4.53 -2.20
C LYS A 64 19.74 3.49 -1.71
N ASP A 65 19.69 3.04 -0.46
CA ASP A 65 20.56 2.01 0.10
C ASP A 65 20.27 0.64 -0.51
N THR A 66 19.01 0.33 -0.80
CA THR A 66 18.62 -0.90 -1.50
C THR A 66 19.10 -0.87 -2.95
N ALA A 67 18.96 0.26 -3.64
CA ALA A 67 19.50 0.46 -4.98
C ALA A 67 21.04 0.44 -4.99
N ALA A 68 21.68 1.04 -3.98
CA ALA A 68 23.12 1.03 -3.79
C ALA A 68 23.63 -0.38 -3.43
N ALA A 69 22.89 -1.16 -2.65
CA ALA A 69 23.20 -2.56 -2.33
C ALA A 69 23.04 -3.46 -3.57
N MET A 70 22.00 -3.26 -4.38
CA MET A 70 21.90 -3.91 -5.70
C MET A 70 23.08 -3.50 -6.60
N THR A 71 23.49 -2.23 -6.55
CA THR A 71 24.63 -1.70 -7.33
C THR A 71 25.99 -2.17 -6.80
N TYR A 72 26.15 -2.39 -5.49
CA TYR A 72 27.37 -2.94 -4.88
C TYR A 72 27.48 -4.46 -5.11
N GLY A 73 26.34 -5.17 -5.15
CA GLY A 73 26.27 -6.57 -5.56
C GLY A 73 26.59 -6.77 -7.04
N LEU A 74 26.32 -5.76 -7.87
CA LEU A 74 26.85 -5.67 -9.23
C LEU A 74 28.32 -5.21 -9.15
N LYS A 75 29.28 -6.12 -9.38
CA LYS A 75 30.74 -5.84 -9.41
C LYS A 75 31.18 -4.76 -10.44
N HIS A 76 30.26 -4.06 -11.09
CA HIS A 76 30.53 -3.05 -12.10
C HIS A 76 30.00 -1.70 -11.62
N LYS A 77 30.90 -0.83 -11.15
CA LYS A 77 30.67 0.61 -11.10
C LYS A 77 30.08 1.03 -12.45
N PHE A 78 28.89 1.65 -12.45
CA PHE A 78 28.32 2.15 -13.69
C PHE A 78 29.25 3.23 -14.27
N ILE A 79 29.75 3.00 -15.49
CA ILE A 79 30.64 3.93 -16.21
C ILE A 79 29.83 5.06 -16.86
N SER A 80 28.51 4.89 -17.00
CA SER A 80 27.61 5.84 -17.66
C SER A 80 26.32 6.05 -16.87
N VAL A 81 25.70 7.21 -17.09
CA VAL A 81 24.38 7.57 -16.53
C VAL A 81 23.34 6.55 -16.98
N LYS A 82 22.57 6.04 -16.01
CA LYS A 82 21.44 5.13 -16.25
C LYS A 82 20.13 5.79 -15.86
N ASN A 83 19.11 5.62 -16.69
CA ASN A 83 17.74 5.94 -16.32
C ASN A 83 17.07 4.68 -15.80
N VAL A 84 16.50 4.76 -14.61
CA VAL A 84 15.79 3.69 -13.91
C VAL A 84 14.34 4.10 -13.72
N LEU A 85 13.41 3.27 -14.17
CA LEU A 85 12.00 3.44 -13.91
C LEU A 85 11.62 2.64 -12.66
N VAL A 86 11.12 3.32 -11.64
CA VAL A 86 10.58 2.70 -10.42
C VAL A 86 9.06 2.66 -10.55
N VAL A 87 8.48 1.48 -10.39
CA VAL A 87 7.02 1.28 -10.41
C VAL A 87 6.63 0.65 -9.07
N ASP A 88 5.79 1.34 -8.32
CA ASP A 88 5.22 0.86 -7.05
C ASP A 88 3.70 0.74 -7.21
N LEU A 89 3.20 -0.50 -7.23
CA LEU A 89 1.78 -0.81 -7.31
C LEU A 89 1.33 -1.40 -5.97
N GLY A 90 0.82 -0.53 -5.09
CA GLY A 90 0.37 -0.88 -3.76
C GLY A 90 -1.07 -1.39 -3.72
N GLY A 91 -1.65 -1.41 -2.51
CA GLY A 91 -3.03 -1.87 -2.30
C GLY A 91 -4.11 -0.96 -2.91
N GLY A 92 -3.84 0.33 -3.09
CA GLY A 92 -4.79 1.30 -3.66
C GLY A 92 -4.16 2.45 -4.44
N THR A 93 -2.84 2.46 -4.60
CA THR A 93 -2.11 3.48 -5.34
C THR A 93 -1.10 2.85 -6.28
N LEU A 94 -0.93 3.48 -7.45
CA LEU A 94 0.14 3.22 -8.40
C LEU A 94 1.01 4.47 -8.46
N ASP A 95 2.29 4.33 -8.18
CA ASP A 95 3.29 5.38 -8.29
C ASP A 95 4.38 4.95 -9.28
N VAL A 96 4.71 5.82 -10.23
CA VAL A 96 5.74 5.58 -11.26
C VAL A 96 6.72 6.75 -11.23
N SER A 97 8.00 6.47 -11.02
CA SER A 97 9.05 7.50 -10.95
C SER A 97 10.21 7.17 -11.89
N LEU A 98 10.61 8.13 -12.72
CA LEU A 98 11.83 8.05 -13.51
C LEU A 98 12.99 8.63 -12.71
N VAL A 99 14.02 7.83 -12.47
CA VAL A 99 15.20 8.18 -11.67
C VAL A 99 16.44 8.08 -12.55
N SER A 100 17.18 9.17 -12.65
CA SER A 100 18.50 9.16 -13.27
C SER A 100 19.54 8.83 -12.20
N MET A 101 20.36 7.81 -12.46
CA MET A 101 21.45 7.36 -11.62
C MET A 101 22.78 7.64 -12.32
N ASP A 102 23.62 8.42 -11.68
CA ASP A 102 25.01 8.70 -12.06
C ASP A 102 25.94 8.12 -10.99
N VAL A 103 27.24 8.03 -11.26
CA VAL A 103 28.29 7.41 -10.42
C VAL A 103 28.15 7.77 -8.94
N ASN A 104 27.79 9.02 -8.66
CA ASN A 104 27.68 9.56 -7.29
C ASN A 104 26.32 10.20 -6.97
N SER A 105 25.34 10.21 -7.89
CA SER A 105 24.09 10.95 -7.67
C SER A 105 22.85 10.23 -8.18
N PHE A 106 21.74 10.45 -7.48
CA PHE A 106 20.42 9.94 -7.83
C PHE A 106 19.47 11.13 -7.92
N THR A 107 18.88 11.35 -9.09
CA THR A 107 17.95 12.46 -9.32
C THR A 107 16.62 11.92 -9.83
N VAL A 108 15.53 12.21 -9.12
CA VAL A 108 14.17 11.96 -9.63
C VAL A 108 13.89 12.96 -10.75
N LYS A 109 13.59 12.46 -11.95
CA LYS A 109 13.31 13.28 -13.13
C LYS A 109 11.82 13.59 -13.27
N SER A 110 10.97 12.63 -12.95
CA SER A 110 9.51 12.79 -13.00
C SER A 110 8.84 11.73 -12.14
N THR A 111 7.69 12.08 -11.59
CA THR A 111 6.80 11.14 -10.90
C THR A 111 5.40 11.31 -11.45
N TYR A 112 4.73 10.19 -11.71
CA TYR A 112 3.33 10.12 -12.14
C TYR A 112 2.65 8.93 -11.42
N GLY A 113 1.34 8.82 -11.51
CA GLY A 113 0.64 7.73 -10.83
C GLY A 113 -0.87 7.82 -10.88
N ASN A 114 -1.52 6.90 -10.18
CA ASN A 114 -2.96 6.87 -9.96
C ASN A 114 -3.24 6.58 -8.48
N GLN A 115 -3.89 7.53 -7.80
CA GLN A 115 -4.24 7.43 -6.38
C GLN A 115 -5.41 6.47 -6.07
N HIS A 116 -6.03 5.92 -7.11
CA HIS A 116 -7.21 5.06 -7.03
C HIS A 116 -7.04 3.77 -7.85
N LEU A 117 -5.81 3.25 -7.89
CA LEU A 117 -5.50 1.99 -8.58
C LEU A 117 -4.53 1.18 -7.75
N GLY A 118 -4.92 -0.02 -7.35
CA GLY A 118 -4.04 -0.96 -6.66
C GLY A 118 -4.62 -2.36 -6.49
N GLY A 119 -4.01 -3.11 -5.59
CA GLY A 119 -4.38 -4.46 -5.19
C GLY A 119 -5.88 -4.67 -5.00
N GLN A 120 -6.57 -3.70 -4.40
CA GLN A 120 -7.99 -3.78 -4.09
C GLN A 120 -8.89 -3.76 -5.33
N ASP A 121 -8.47 -3.10 -6.41
CA ASP A 121 -9.24 -3.02 -7.66
C ASP A 121 -9.25 -4.36 -8.39
N PHE A 122 -8.12 -5.07 -8.38
CA PHE A 122 -8.05 -6.44 -8.88
C PHE A 122 -8.95 -7.37 -8.06
N THR A 123 -8.93 -7.23 -6.73
CA THR A 123 -9.80 -8.00 -5.83
C THR A 123 -11.27 -7.70 -6.09
N ASN A 124 -11.65 -6.44 -6.25
CA ASN A 124 -13.02 -6.04 -6.59
C ASN A 124 -13.46 -6.61 -7.95
N THR A 125 -12.55 -6.67 -8.92
CA THR A 125 -12.80 -7.30 -10.23
C THR A 125 -13.07 -8.80 -10.09
N MET A 126 -12.27 -9.51 -9.29
CA MET A 126 -12.49 -10.93 -8.99
C MET A 126 -13.81 -11.16 -8.25
N VAL A 127 -14.16 -10.30 -7.29
CA VAL A 127 -15.43 -10.37 -6.56
C VAL A 127 -16.61 -10.23 -7.52
N ASN A 128 -16.59 -9.22 -8.40
CA ASN A 128 -17.66 -9.02 -9.39
C ASN A 128 -17.79 -10.21 -10.34
N HIS A 129 -16.68 -10.79 -10.75
CA HIS A 129 -16.67 -12.00 -11.57
C HIS A 129 -17.27 -13.20 -10.83
N LEU A 130 -16.85 -13.45 -9.59
CA LEU A 130 -17.38 -14.55 -8.77
C LEU A 130 -18.89 -14.40 -8.53
N ILE A 131 -19.36 -13.19 -8.21
CA ILE A 131 -20.80 -12.90 -8.05
C ILE A 131 -21.57 -13.22 -9.33
N LYS A 132 -21.02 -12.88 -10.50
CA LYS A 132 -21.63 -13.20 -11.80
C LYS A 132 -21.69 -14.70 -12.04
N GLU A 133 -20.62 -15.43 -11.75
CA GLU A 133 -20.56 -16.90 -11.87
C GLU A 133 -21.56 -17.60 -10.94
N LEU A 134 -21.68 -17.16 -9.68
CA LEU A 134 -22.64 -17.72 -8.73
C LEU A 134 -24.08 -17.54 -9.22
N ARG A 135 -24.41 -16.36 -9.78
CA ARG A 135 -25.71 -16.09 -10.39
C ARG A 135 -25.97 -17.00 -11.59
N ASN A 136 -24.99 -17.16 -12.48
CA ASN A 136 -25.11 -18.03 -13.65
C ASN A 136 -25.34 -19.50 -13.27
N LYS A 137 -24.78 -19.96 -12.15
CA LYS A 137 -24.93 -21.33 -11.64
C LYS A 137 -26.17 -21.52 -10.75
N ASN A 138 -27.07 -20.53 -10.66
CA ASN A 138 -28.25 -20.56 -9.79
C ASN A 138 -27.95 -20.84 -8.30
N ILE A 139 -26.74 -20.51 -7.84
CA ILE A 139 -26.40 -20.63 -6.42
C ILE A 139 -27.00 -19.41 -5.70
N LYS A 140 -28.00 -19.66 -4.86
CA LYS A 140 -28.61 -18.64 -3.99
C LYS A 140 -27.62 -18.23 -2.90
N CYS A 141 -26.78 -17.24 -3.21
CA CYS A 141 -26.06 -16.48 -2.20
C CYS A 141 -26.76 -15.14 -2.05
N ASP A 142 -27.29 -14.84 -0.87
CA ASP A 142 -27.96 -13.56 -0.60
C ASP A 142 -26.93 -12.44 -0.43
N LEU A 143 -26.27 -12.12 -1.54
CA LEU A 143 -25.13 -11.19 -1.63
C LEU A 143 -25.54 -9.74 -1.44
N ASN A 144 -26.83 -9.43 -1.62
CA ASN A 144 -27.36 -8.07 -1.56
C ASN A 144 -27.74 -7.63 -0.13
N VAL A 145 -27.89 -8.56 0.82
CA VAL A 145 -28.49 -8.24 2.14
C VAL A 145 -27.47 -8.27 3.29
N SER A 146 -26.35 -8.99 3.15
CA SER A 146 -25.41 -9.19 4.25
C SER A 146 -23.99 -8.66 3.97
N LEU A 147 -23.64 -7.55 4.62
CA LEU A 147 -22.26 -7.03 4.67
C LEU A 147 -21.23 -8.08 5.12
N LYS A 148 -21.66 -9.10 5.89
CA LYS A 148 -20.80 -10.22 6.30
C LYS A 148 -20.41 -11.11 5.12
N VAL A 149 -21.36 -11.42 4.21
CA VAL A 149 -21.10 -12.26 3.04
C VAL A 149 -20.17 -11.55 2.07
N ILE A 150 -20.40 -10.27 1.79
CA ILE A 150 -19.52 -9.46 0.92
C ILE A 150 -18.08 -9.43 1.47
N ARG A 151 -17.91 -9.28 2.79
CA ARG A 151 -16.58 -9.31 3.43
C ARG A 151 -15.89 -10.66 3.25
N ARG A 152 -16.60 -11.78 3.48
CA ARG A 152 -16.06 -13.13 3.28
C ARG A 152 -15.65 -13.36 1.83
N VAL A 153 -16.51 -12.99 0.88
CA VAL A 153 -16.21 -13.06 -0.56
C VAL A 153 -14.96 -12.26 -0.91
N LYS A 154 -14.83 -11.02 -0.40
CA LYS A 154 -13.62 -10.20 -0.59
C LYS A 154 -12.36 -10.87 -0.02
N THR A 155 -12.43 -11.43 1.19
CA THR A 155 -11.30 -12.14 1.82
C THR A 155 -10.85 -13.31 0.95
N VAL A 156 -11.78 -14.16 0.50
CA VAL A 156 -11.44 -15.33 -0.31
C VAL A 156 -10.91 -14.94 -1.69
N CYS A 157 -11.44 -13.88 -2.30
CA CYS A 157 -10.90 -13.35 -3.56
C CYS A 157 -9.49 -12.76 -3.37
N GLU A 158 -9.20 -12.11 -2.24
CA GLU A 158 -7.85 -11.61 -1.93
C GLU A 158 -6.86 -12.77 -1.79
N GLU A 159 -7.22 -13.80 -1.03
CA GLU A 159 -6.40 -15.01 -0.87
C GLU A 159 -6.16 -15.71 -2.22
N ALA A 160 -7.20 -15.87 -3.03
CA ALA A 160 -7.08 -16.44 -4.37
C ALA A 160 -6.18 -15.58 -5.27
N LYS A 161 -6.28 -14.26 -5.23
CA LYS A 161 -5.41 -13.34 -5.99
C LYS A 161 -3.93 -13.52 -5.60
N ILE A 162 -3.65 -13.67 -4.31
CA ILE A 162 -2.29 -13.90 -3.80
C ILE A 162 -1.76 -15.23 -4.35
N ILE A 163 -2.54 -16.31 -4.28
CA ILE A 163 -2.16 -17.63 -4.83
C ILE A 163 -1.88 -17.55 -6.34
N LEU A 164 -2.77 -16.88 -7.09
CA LEU A 164 -2.65 -16.69 -8.54
C LEU A 164 -1.43 -15.84 -8.95
N SER A 165 -0.76 -15.17 -8.02
CA SER A 165 0.50 -14.48 -8.31
C SER A 165 1.66 -15.45 -8.55
N THR A 166 1.52 -16.72 -8.15
CA THR A 166 2.55 -17.77 -8.29
C THR A 166 2.04 -19.08 -8.88
N ALA A 167 0.72 -19.30 -8.92
CA ALA A 167 0.10 -20.53 -9.40
C ALA A 167 -0.84 -20.25 -10.57
N GLU A 168 -1.04 -21.25 -11.44
CA GLU A 168 -1.94 -21.12 -12.60
C GLU A 168 -3.43 -21.08 -12.20
N LYS A 169 -3.78 -21.63 -11.03
CA LYS A 169 -5.17 -21.77 -10.55
C LYS A 169 -5.24 -21.59 -9.03
N ALA A 170 -6.39 -21.13 -8.57
CA ALA A 170 -6.76 -21.08 -7.15
C ALA A 170 -8.18 -21.61 -6.98
N GLU A 171 -8.39 -22.46 -5.96
CA GLU A 171 -9.71 -23.01 -5.64
C GLU A 171 -10.41 -22.15 -4.59
N ILE A 172 -11.70 -21.89 -4.81
CA ILE A 172 -12.56 -21.15 -3.88
C ILE A 172 -13.62 -22.12 -3.37
N HIS A 173 -13.54 -22.47 -2.09
CA HIS A 173 -14.52 -23.32 -1.43
C HIS A 173 -15.72 -22.48 -0.96
N LEU A 174 -16.93 -22.84 -1.40
CA LEU A 174 -18.14 -22.05 -1.15
C LEU A 174 -18.76 -22.28 0.23
N ASP A 175 -18.41 -23.40 0.89
CA ASP A 175 -18.98 -23.79 2.19
C ASP A 175 -18.67 -22.75 3.28
N THR A 176 -17.54 -22.05 3.17
CA THR A 176 -17.15 -20.96 4.10
C THR A 176 -17.86 -19.64 3.83
N LEU A 177 -18.46 -19.46 2.64
CA LEU A 177 -19.14 -18.21 2.27
C LEU A 177 -20.56 -18.16 2.83
N CYS A 178 -21.27 -19.30 2.86
CA CYS A 178 -22.72 -19.38 3.12
C CYS A 178 -23.12 -19.92 4.49
N ASN A 179 -22.19 -20.39 5.32
CA ASN A 179 -22.50 -20.91 6.66
C ASN A 179 -23.36 -19.92 7.47
N GLY A 180 -24.65 -20.27 7.61
CA GLY A 180 -25.68 -19.59 8.37
C GLY A 180 -26.73 -18.76 7.61
N ILE A 181 -26.78 -18.76 6.27
CA ILE A 181 -27.81 -17.99 5.49
C ILE A 181 -28.60 -18.86 4.50
N CYS A 182 -28.17 -20.11 4.26
CA CYS A 182 -28.98 -21.09 3.52
C CYS A 182 -29.72 -22.02 4.51
N GLU A 183 -30.60 -21.47 5.33
CA GLU A 183 -31.68 -22.27 5.94
C GLU A 183 -33.02 -21.72 5.45
N SER A 184 -33.86 -22.64 4.96
CA SER A 184 -35.15 -22.53 4.25
C SER A 184 -35.14 -22.17 2.76
#